data_AF-A0A483IGV9-F1
#
_entry.id   AF-A0A483IGV9-F1
#
_cell.length_a   1.000
_cell.length_b   1.000
_cell.length_c   1.000
_cell.angle_alpha   90.00
_cell.angle_beta   90.00
_cell.angle_gamma   90.00
#
_symmetry.space_group_name_H-M   'P 1'
#
loop_
_entity.id
_entity.type
_entity.pdbx_description
1 polymer ?
#
loop_
_entity_poly.entity_id
_entity_poly.type
_entity_poly.pdbx_seq_one_letter_code
_entity_poly.pdbx_strand_id
1 'polypeptide(L)'
;MMKFKTNSFLFMMLCATALNSWAGYYNTIDIDGVSIHLDKDKAGYVNVHDDQLNTDYSCKIENWNDSLISGAGGISLTSDHLGVLLASGNKYLDVKELIDCKGQSIRIHSIHYFNNSISSIIDVNFEKN
;
A
#
# COMPACT_ATOMS: atom_id res chain seq x y z
N MET A 1 -16.41 38.09 -26.70
CA MET A 1 -15.41 37.02 -26.85
C MET A 1 -14.27 37.30 -25.88
N MET A 2 -14.25 36.64 -24.72
CA MET A 2 -13.25 36.92 -23.68
C MET A 2 -11.96 36.18 -24.03
N LYS A 3 -10.88 36.91 -24.35
CA LYS A 3 -9.55 36.32 -24.54
C LYS A 3 -9.03 35.90 -23.16
N PHE A 4 -8.98 34.60 -22.89
CA PHE A 4 -8.23 34.06 -21.77
C PHE A 4 -6.77 34.48 -21.94
N LYS A 5 -6.30 35.45 -21.14
CA LYS A 5 -4.86 35.75 -21.01
C LYS A 5 -4.26 34.65 -20.14
N THR A 6 -3.76 33.60 -20.76
CA THR A 6 -3.05 32.53 -20.05
C THR A 6 -1.79 33.12 -19.43
N ASN A 7 -1.76 33.22 -18.11
CA ASN A 7 -0.60 33.72 -17.39
C ASN A 7 0.47 32.62 -17.42
N SER A 8 1.48 32.78 -18.28
CA SER A 8 2.50 31.75 -18.57
C SER A 8 3.19 31.22 -17.31
N PHE A 9 3.32 32.05 -16.27
CA PHE A 9 3.89 31.67 -14.99
C PHE A 9 3.02 30.65 -14.22
N LEU A 10 1.69 30.85 -14.22
CA LEU A 10 0.73 29.91 -13.63
C LEU A 10 0.73 28.58 -14.40
N PHE A 11 0.83 28.64 -15.73
CA PHE A 11 0.93 27.42 -16.55
C PHE A 11 2.21 26.64 -16.26
N MET A 12 3.34 27.32 -16.08
CA MET A 12 4.62 26.71 -15.75
C MET A 12 4.63 26.07 -14.36
N MET A 13 4.02 26.73 -13.36
CA MET A 13 3.82 26.14 -12.03
C MET A 13 2.93 24.89 -12.10
N LEU A 14 1.84 24.92 -12.87
CA LEU A 14 0.94 23.77 -13.04
C LEU A 14 1.67 22.56 -13.65
N CYS A 15 2.49 22.81 -14.69
CA CYS A 15 3.31 21.76 -15.31
C CYS A 15 4.35 21.20 -14.33
N ALA A 16 5.01 22.06 -13.54
CA ALA A 16 5.98 21.61 -12.55
C ALA A 16 5.32 20.75 -11.45
N THR A 17 4.14 21.11 -10.96
CA THR A 17 3.46 20.30 -9.94
C THR A 17 2.91 18.99 -10.51
N ALA A 18 2.35 19.00 -11.72
CA ALA A 18 1.77 17.81 -12.33
C ALA A 18 2.82 16.77 -12.75
N LEU A 19 4.00 17.21 -13.18
CA LEU A 19 5.07 16.30 -13.61
C LEU A 19 5.92 15.76 -12.45
N ASN A 20 5.91 16.43 -11.30
CA ASN A 20 6.68 16.01 -10.12
C ASN A 20 5.80 15.42 -9.02
N SER A 21 4.46 15.38 -9.19
CA SER A 21 3.58 14.69 -8.27
C SER A 21 3.48 13.21 -8.65
N TRP A 22 4.17 12.35 -7.89
CA TRP A 22 3.93 10.92 -7.92
C TRP A 22 2.95 10.59 -6.79
N ALA A 23 1.70 10.34 -7.14
CA ALA A 23 0.74 9.78 -6.19
C ALA A 23 0.95 8.26 -6.15
N GLY A 24 1.46 7.75 -5.03
CA GLY A 24 1.37 6.31 -4.75
C GLY A 24 -0.10 5.91 -4.74
N TYR A 25 -0.45 4.86 -5.45
CA TYR A 25 -1.82 4.35 -5.37
C TYR A 25 -2.08 3.88 -3.94
N TYR A 26 -3.27 4.13 -3.41
CA TYR A 26 -3.62 3.80 -2.02
C TYR A 26 -3.44 2.31 -1.68
N ASN A 27 -3.36 1.45 -2.70
CA ASN A 27 -3.15 0.01 -2.58
C ASN A 27 -1.68 -0.40 -2.85
N THR A 28 -0.73 0.54 -2.94
CA THR A 28 0.68 0.30 -3.29
C THR A 28 1.61 0.96 -2.27
N ILE A 29 2.69 0.26 -1.92
CA ILE A 29 3.81 0.78 -1.12
C ILE A 29 5.12 0.37 -1.79
N ASP A 30 6.14 1.22 -1.68
CA ASP A 30 7.48 0.96 -2.20
C ASP A 30 8.46 0.94 -1.02
N ILE A 31 9.26 -0.13 -0.92
CA ILE A 31 10.24 -0.33 0.15
C ILE A 31 11.46 -1.07 -0.38
N ASP A 32 12.66 -0.52 -0.15
CA ASP A 32 13.95 -1.16 -0.48
C ASP A 32 14.08 -1.69 -1.92
N GLY A 33 13.47 -1.01 -2.90
CA GLY A 33 13.47 -1.45 -4.31
C GLY A 33 12.48 -2.57 -4.62
N VAL A 34 11.48 -2.74 -3.75
CA VAL A 34 10.38 -3.67 -3.92
C VAL A 34 9.08 -2.89 -3.90
N SER A 35 8.29 -2.99 -4.97
CA SER A 35 6.95 -2.43 -5.05
C SER A 35 5.91 -3.47 -4.71
N ILE A 36 5.07 -3.20 -3.70
CA ILE A 36 4.10 -4.13 -3.15
C ILE A 36 2.72 -3.52 -3.31
N HIS A 37 1.79 -4.24 -3.94
CA HIS A 37 0.42 -3.78 -4.07
C HIS A 37 -0.63 -4.87 -3.91
N LEU A 38 -1.77 -4.53 -3.29
CA LEU A 38 -2.91 -5.44 -3.25
C LEU A 38 -3.50 -5.62 -4.65
N ASP A 39 -3.77 -6.87 -5.00
CA ASP A 39 -4.36 -7.23 -6.28
C ASP A 39 -5.81 -6.74 -6.35
N LYS A 40 -6.09 -5.96 -7.39
CA LYS A 40 -7.39 -5.32 -7.65
C LYS A 40 -8.40 -6.29 -8.28
N ASP A 41 -7.92 -7.31 -8.98
CA ASP A 41 -8.74 -8.27 -9.71
C ASP A 41 -8.92 -9.58 -8.92
N LYS A 42 -8.05 -9.84 -7.94
CA LYS A 42 -8.00 -11.08 -7.17
C LYS A 42 -7.92 -10.83 -5.66
N ALA A 43 -9.08 -10.87 -5.00
CA ALA A 43 -9.17 -10.66 -3.55
C ALA A 43 -8.28 -11.62 -2.74
N GLY A 44 -7.61 -11.09 -1.72
CA GLY A 44 -6.68 -11.83 -0.88
C GLY A 44 -5.37 -12.20 -1.57
N TYR A 45 -4.95 -11.44 -2.57
CA TYR A 45 -3.63 -11.55 -3.18
C TYR A 45 -2.89 -10.22 -3.11
N VAL A 46 -1.57 -10.33 -2.99
CA VAL A 46 -0.63 -9.21 -3.10
C VAL A 46 0.33 -9.52 -4.24
N ASN A 47 0.67 -8.51 -5.02
CA ASN A 47 1.67 -8.59 -6.05
C ASN A 47 2.91 -7.83 -5.58
N VAL A 48 4.06 -8.45 -5.77
CA VAL A 48 5.36 -7.98 -5.31
C VAL A 48 6.26 -7.91 -6.54
N HIS A 49 6.73 -6.72 -6.87
CA HIS A 49 7.68 -6.46 -7.94
C HIS A 49 9.05 -6.18 -7.31
N ASP A 50 10.04 -7.00 -7.61
CA ASP A 50 11.43 -6.80 -7.21
C ASP A 50 12.18 -6.08 -8.34
N ASP A 51 12.60 -4.83 -8.11
CA ASP A 51 13.28 -4.00 -9.12
C ASP A 51 14.67 -4.56 -9.49
N GLN A 52 15.35 -5.23 -8.55
CA GLN A 52 16.70 -5.75 -8.76
C GLN A 52 16.68 -7.02 -9.63
N LEU A 53 15.72 -7.90 -9.36
CA LEU A 53 15.52 -9.13 -10.11
C LEU A 53 14.62 -8.93 -11.34
N ASN A 54 13.96 -7.76 -11.45
CA ASN A 54 12.95 -7.45 -12.46
C ASN A 54 11.93 -8.59 -12.59
N THR A 55 11.38 -9.02 -11.45
CA THR A 55 10.50 -10.19 -11.35
C THR A 55 9.26 -9.86 -10.54
N ASP A 56 8.12 -10.37 -11.01
CA ASP A 56 6.84 -10.26 -10.33
C ASP A 56 6.47 -11.56 -9.62
N TYR A 57 6.02 -11.45 -8.37
CA TYR A 57 5.46 -12.53 -7.58
C TYR A 57 4.02 -12.20 -7.20
N SER A 58 3.12 -13.18 -7.28
CA SER A 58 1.76 -13.06 -6.76
C SER A 58 1.58 -14.02 -5.59
N CYS A 59 1.31 -13.46 -4.42
CA CYS A 59 1.32 -14.17 -3.15
C CYS A 59 -0.06 -14.14 -2.51
N LYS A 60 -0.52 -15.30 -2.05
CA LYS A 60 -1.85 -15.45 -1.45
C LYS A 60 -1.80 -15.02 0.01
N ILE A 61 -2.75 -14.21 0.43
CA ILE A 61 -2.93 -13.84 1.83
C ILE A 61 -3.79 -14.91 2.51
N GLU A 62 -3.23 -15.58 3.52
CA GLU A 62 -3.91 -16.61 4.29
C GLU A 62 -5.03 -16.00 5.15
N ASN A 63 -6.13 -16.74 5.29
CA ASN A 63 -7.30 -16.35 6.09
C ASN A 63 -7.87 -14.96 5.72
N TRP A 64 -7.77 -14.58 4.44
CA TRP A 64 -8.46 -13.41 3.91
C TRP A 64 -9.98 -13.57 4.09
N ASN A 65 -10.54 -12.80 5.02
CA ASN A 65 -11.96 -12.84 5.37
C ASN A 65 -12.58 -11.44 5.43
N ASP A 66 -11.90 -10.44 4.86
CA ASP A 66 -12.46 -9.09 4.77
C ASP A 66 -13.45 -9.02 3.61
N SER A 67 -14.71 -9.37 3.92
CA SER A 67 -15.86 -9.22 3.01
C SER A 67 -16.12 -7.77 2.59
N LEU A 68 -15.51 -6.81 3.30
CA LEU A 68 -15.58 -5.38 3.03
C LEU A 68 -14.66 -4.92 1.89
N ILE A 69 -13.69 -5.75 1.50
CA ILE A 69 -12.68 -5.39 0.50
C ILE A 69 -12.63 -6.48 -0.58
N SER A 70 -13.45 -6.30 -1.60
CA SER A 70 -13.43 -7.11 -2.82
C SER A 70 -12.25 -6.70 -3.72
N GLY A 71 -11.01 -6.99 -3.30
CA GLY A 71 -9.78 -6.62 -4.03
C GLY A 71 -8.97 -5.51 -3.36
N ALA A 72 -8.52 -4.52 -4.13
CA ALA A 72 -7.59 -3.48 -3.71
C ALA A 72 -8.16 -2.56 -2.61
N GLY A 73 -7.80 -2.87 -1.36
CA GLY A 73 -7.97 -1.99 -0.20
C GLY A 73 -6.82 -1.01 -0.04
N GLY A 74 -6.96 -0.07 0.90
CA GLY A 74 -5.86 0.79 1.32
C GLY A 74 -4.78 -0.03 2.03
N ILE A 75 -3.51 0.24 1.73
CA ILE A 75 -2.39 -0.23 2.53
C ILE A 75 -1.47 0.92 2.88
N SER A 76 -0.82 0.84 4.04
CA SER A 76 0.18 1.81 4.46
C SER A 76 1.31 1.12 5.18
N LEU A 77 2.53 1.52 4.85
CA LEU A 77 3.75 1.06 5.52
C LEU A 77 3.84 1.74 6.91
N THR A 78 4.20 0.97 7.93
CA THR A 78 4.47 1.52 9.27
C THR A 78 5.72 2.38 9.30
N SER A 79 5.81 3.30 10.26
CA SER A 79 6.95 4.23 10.39
C SER A 79 8.29 3.55 10.72
N ASP A 80 8.25 2.33 11.25
CA ASP A 80 9.41 1.47 11.47
C ASP A 80 9.70 0.51 10.29
N HIS A 81 8.87 0.55 9.25
CA HIS A 81 8.99 -0.27 8.04
C HIS A 81 8.92 -1.80 8.27
N LEU A 82 8.37 -2.24 9.40
CA LEU A 82 8.24 -3.67 9.71
C LEU A 82 6.90 -4.27 9.28
N GLY A 83 5.86 -3.45 9.14
CA GLY A 83 4.52 -3.91 8.81
C GLY A 83 3.85 -3.08 7.72
N VAL A 84 2.99 -3.74 6.95
CA VAL A 84 2.04 -3.10 6.03
C VAL A 84 0.66 -3.21 6.64
N LEU A 85 0.10 -2.09 7.08
CA LEU A 85 -1.25 -2.00 7.62
C LEU A 85 -2.26 -2.23 6.51
N LEU A 86 -3.28 -3.03 6.80
CA LEU A 86 -4.43 -3.22 5.91
C LEU A 86 -5.54 -2.26 6.34
N ALA A 87 -6.03 -1.44 5.42
CA ALA A 87 -7.18 -0.60 5.67
C ALA A 87 -8.39 -1.47 6.02
N SER A 88 -9.13 -1.09 7.06
CA SER A 88 -10.17 -1.90 7.72
C SER A 88 -9.60 -2.99 8.63
N GLY A 89 -9.53 -2.67 9.92
CA GLY A 89 -9.19 -3.60 10.99
C GLY A 89 -7.84 -3.34 11.64
N ASN A 90 -7.61 -4.03 12.75
CA ASN A 90 -6.35 -3.97 13.49
C ASN A 90 -5.43 -5.10 12.99
N LYS A 91 -5.01 -5.01 11.73
CA LYS A 91 -4.27 -6.08 11.03
C LYS A 91 -3.12 -5.52 10.22
N TYR A 92 -2.09 -6.35 10.03
CA TYR A 92 -0.95 -6.02 9.17
C TYR A 92 -0.40 -7.27 8.48
N LEU A 93 0.37 -7.04 7.42
CA LEU A 93 1.24 -8.03 6.78
C LEU A 93 2.69 -7.72 7.16
N ASP A 94 3.47 -8.75 7.47
CA ASP A 94 4.89 -8.59 7.76
C ASP A 94 5.66 -8.26 6.48
N VAL A 95 6.48 -7.21 6.52
CA VAL A 95 7.24 -6.72 5.35
C VAL A 95 8.24 -7.77 4.86
N LYS A 96 8.87 -8.51 5.77
CA LYS A 96 9.85 -9.53 5.40
C LYS A 96 9.15 -10.73 4.74
N GLU A 97 8.00 -11.17 5.28
CA GLU A 97 7.19 -12.19 4.62
C GLU A 97 6.76 -11.77 3.21
N LEU A 98 6.40 -10.49 3.02
CA LEU A 98 6.04 -9.93 1.72
C LEU A 98 7.20 -10.00 0.72
N ILE A 99 8.38 -9.50 1.10
CA ILE A 99 9.57 -9.50 0.24
C ILE A 99 10.01 -10.94 -0.08
N ASP A 100 9.97 -11.84 0.89
CA ASP A 100 10.41 -13.22 0.74
C ASP A 100 9.36 -14.15 0.12
N CYS A 101 8.14 -13.65 -0.16
CA CYS A 101 7.00 -14.52 -0.46
C CYS A 101 7.24 -15.40 -1.69
N LYS A 102 7.83 -14.88 -2.78
CA LYS A 102 8.22 -15.66 -3.98
C LYS A 102 7.13 -16.63 -4.49
N GLY A 103 5.87 -16.19 -4.46
CA GLY A 103 4.68 -16.96 -4.86
C GLY A 103 4.08 -17.84 -3.76
N GLN A 104 4.69 -17.90 -2.57
CA GLN A 104 4.16 -18.56 -1.39
C GLN A 104 3.08 -17.72 -0.72
N SER A 105 2.30 -18.35 0.16
CA SER A 105 1.29 -17.66 0.94
C SER A 105 1.93 -16.85 2.07
N ILE A 106 1.32 -15.72 2.42
CA ILE A 106 1.71 -14.84 3.53
C ILE A 106 0.58 -14.75 4.56
N ARG A 107 0.93 -14.45 5.81
CA ARG A 107 -0.06 -14.43 6.90
C ARG A 107 -0.55 -13.04 7.22
N ILE A 108 -1.80 -12.95 7.64
CA ILE A 108 -2.34 -11.77 8.30
C ILE A 108 -2.00 -11.85 9.78
N HIS A 109 -1.38 -10.81 10.28
CA HIS A 109 -1.12 -10.61 11.70
C HIS A 109 -2.14 -9.64 12.28
N SER A 110 -2.50 -9.85 13.55
CA SER A 110 -3.38 -8.93 14.28
C SER A 110 -2.56 -8.00 15.16
N ILE A 111 -2.96 -6.74 15.20
CA ILE A 111 -2.41 -5.74 16.11
C ILE A 111 -3.30 -5.75 17.34
N HIS A 112 -2.69 -5.91 18.52
CA HIS A 112 -3.43 -5.83 19.77
C HIS A 112 -3.77 -4.37 20.09
N TYR A 113 -4.80 -3.87 19.41
CA TYR A 113 -5.30 -2.51 19.54
C TYR A 113 -6.83 -2.55 19.70
N PHE A 114 -7.37 -1.48 20.29
CA PHE A 114 -8.74 -1.33 20.73
C PHE A 114 -9.77 -2.00 19.80
N ASN A 115 -10.56 -2.93 20.36
CA ASN A 115 -11.35 -3.90 19.61
C ASN A 115 -12.74 -3.37 19.22
N ASN A 116 -12.81 -2.11 18.78
CA ASN A 116 -14.06 -1.48 18.34
C ASN A 116 -14.13 -1.47 16.81
N SER A 117 -15.31 -1.77 16.29
CA SER A 117 -15.62 -2.08 14.89
C SER A 117 -15.38 -0.95 13.86
N ILE A 118 -14.93 0.23 14.29
CA ILE A 118 -14.69 1.40 13.42
C ILE A 118 -13.42 2.13 13.85
N SER A 119 -12.31 1.39 13.99
CA SER A 119 -10.99 2.01 14.13
C SER A 119 -10.08 1.53 13.01
N SER A 120 -9.41 2.47 12.34
CA SER A 120 -8.35 2.19 11.40
C SER A 120 -7.06 2.65 12.04
N ILE A 121 -6.11 1.74 12.17
CA ILE A 121 -4.77 2.10 12.61
C ILE A 121 -4.10 2.83 11.45
N ILE A 122 -3.53 3.99 11.74
CA ILE A 122 -2.84 4.83 10.74
C ILE A 122 -1.33 4.55 10.78
N ASP A 123 -0.79 4.20 11.96
CA ASP A 123 0.61 3.84 12.15
C ASP A 123 0.81 3.00 13.42
N VAL A 124 1.86 2.17 13.43
CA VAL A 124 2.36 1.40 14.59
C VAL A 124 3.88 1.40 14.54
N ASN A 125 4.52 1.54 15.70
CA ASN A 125 5.94 1.25 15.84
C ASN A 125 6.09 0.01 16.73
N PHE A 126 6.44 -1.12 16.11
CA PHE A 126 6.64 -2.41 16.76
C PHE A 126 7.93 -2.48 17.58
N GLU A 127 8.95 -1.67 17.27
CA GLU A 127 10.20 -1.64 18.03
C GLU A 127 10.07 -0.99 19.42
N LYS A 128 9.07 -0.12 19.61
CA LYS A 128 8.85 0.62 20.87
C LYS A 128 7.86 -0.06 21.82
N ASN A 129 7.40 -1.28 21.51
CA ASN A 129 6.43 -2.04 22.30
C ASN A 129 7.07 -3.09 23.22
#